data_AF-A0A3D2R731-F1
#
_entry.id   AF-A0A3D2R731-F1
#
_cell.length_a   1.000
_cell.length_b   1.000
_cell.length_c   1.000
_cell.angle_alpha   90.00
_cell.angle_beta   90.00
_cell.angle_gamma   90.00
#
_symmetry.space_group_name_H-M   'P 1'
#
loop_
_entity.id
_entity.type
_entity.pdbx_description
1 polymer ?
#
loop_
_entity_poly.entity_id
_entity_poly.type
_entity_poly.pdbx_seq_one_letter_code
_entity_poly.pdbx_strand_id
1 'polypeptide(L)'
;MIPKVFKEVIDLGDGRQITLETGKLAKQAHGSVVVQSGKCMLLCTVVSNYQQSDVDFLPLTVDYREKFAASGRYPGGFFKREARPSDGEVLTMRLVDRVLRPLFPKDYHAETQVMIQLMSHDEEVMPDALAGLAASAAIQLSDFPFECPISEVRVGRVNGEFIINPSRAQLEESDIDMVIGASADSVMMVEGEMNEISEEEMTEAIKAAHEAIKVQCAAQVRLAEAVGKKPTREYAGEREDEALAQRIHDMVYDKVYQVAQSGSSKQERSAAFGAIKEEVKASFSEEELADYGSMISKYYSKAEKEAVRDLTLNEGLRLDGRKTTDIRPIWCEVDYLPSTHGSAIFTRGETQALATVTLGTSREANQIDMPSFEGEETFYLHYNFPPFSTGEARPIRGTSRREVGHGNLAQRALKGMIPADCPYTVRVVSEVLESNGSSSMATVCSGTMALMDAGVQMKKPVSGIAMGLISGNDGKYAVLSDILGDE
;
A
#
# COMPACT_ATOMS: atom_id res chain seq x y z
N MET A 1 -21.09 23.93 -28.59
CA MET A 1 -19.96 24.76 -28.08
C MET A 1 -18.75 23.84 -27.96
N ILE A 2 -17.63 24.17 -28.62
CA ILE A 2 -16.39 23.39 -28.51
C ILE A 2 -15.81 23.66 -27.10
N PRO A 3 -15.47 22.63 -26.31
CA PRO A 3 -14.86 22.83 -25.00
C PRO A 3 -13.53 23.59 -25.09
N LYS A 4 -13.29 24.52 -24.17
CA LYS A 4 -11.94 25.06 -23.93
C LYS A 4 -11.10 23.96 -23.27
N VAL A 5 -9.90 23.75 -23.77
CA VAL A 5 -8.97 22.72 -23.30
C VAL A 5 -7.74 23.40 -22.72
N PHE A 6 -7.27 22.88 -21.58
CA PHE A 6 -6.02 23.28 -20.95
C PHE A 6 -5.08 22.08 -20.97
N LYS A 7 -3.80 22.32 -21.27
CA LYS A 7 -2.82 21.27 -21.46
C LYS A 7 -1.46 21.67 -20.89
N GLU A 8 -0.86 20.78 -20.11
CA GLU A 8 0.54 20.85 -19.70
C GLU A 8 1.32 19.68 -20.27
N VAL A 9 2.62 19.88 -20.51
CA VAL A 9 3.54 18.87 -21.04
C VAL A 9 4.69 18.68 -20.05
N ILE A 10 4.99 17.43 -19.77
CA ILE A 10 6.12 16.96 -18.96
C ILE A 10 7.08 16.27 -19.92
N ASP A 11 8.31 16.76 -19.99
CA ASP A 11 9.39 16.14 -20.75
C ASP A 11 10.14 15.13 -19.86
N LEU A 12 10.36 13.91 -20.35
CA LEU A 12 11.13 12.89 -19.65
C LEU A 12 12.63 12.96 -19.92
N GLY A 13 13.08 13.85 -20.83
CA GLY A 13 14.49 14.10 -21.13
C GLY A 13 15.12 13.16 -22.17
N ASP A 14 14.36 12.18 -22.65
CA ASP A 14 14.78 11.18 -23.64
C ASP A 14 13.95 11.24 -24.95
N GLY A 15 13.21 12.34 -25.13
CA GLY A 15 12.30 12.54 -26.26
C GLY A 15 10.88 12.03 -26.02
N ARG A 16 10.63 11.26 -24.94
CA ARG A 16 9.27 10.90 -24.51
C ARG A 16 8.65 12.05 -23.72
N GLN A 17 7.33 12.17 -23.82
CA GLN A 17 6.57 13.22 -23.14
C GLN A 17 5.29 12.65 -22.54
N ILE A 18 4.92 13.18 -21.38
CA ILE A 18 3.62 12.96 -20.74
C ILE A 18 2.83 14.26 -20.87
N THR A 19 1.56 14.18 -21.23
CA THR A 19 0.68 15.34 -21.31
C THR A 19 -0.48 15.21 -20.35
N LEU A 20 -0.83 16.31 -19.69
CA LEU A 20 -1.98 16.44 -18.81
C LEU A 20 -3.00 17.36 -19.47
N GLU A 21 -4.19 16.85 -19.78
CA GLU A 21 -5.26 17.61 -20.46
C GLU A 21 -6.54 17.66 -19.61
N THR A 22 -7.17 18.83 -19.50
CA THR A 22 -8.49 18.97 -18.83
C THR A 22 -9.42 19.95 -19.57
N GLY A 23 -10.69 19.99 -19.15
CA GLY A 23 -11.74 20.86 -19.69
C GLY A 23 -12.59 20.22 -20.79
N LYS A 24 -12.15 19.10 -21.37
CA LYS A 24 -12.86 18.39 -22.46
C LYS A 24 -13.83 17.31 -21.95
N LEU A 25 -13.37 16.42 -21.07
CA LEU A 25 -14.08 15.21 -20.66
C LEU A 25 -14.53 15.26 -19.18
N ALA A 26 -15.61 14.54 -18.87
CA ALA A 26 -16.12 14.33 -17.50
C ALA A 26 -16.34 15.61 -16.67
N LYS A 27 -16.89 16.66 -17.29
CA LYS A 27 -17.03 18.01 -16.71
C LYS A 27 -17.93 18.10 -15.46
N GLN A 28 -18.66 17.04 -15.12
CA GLN A 28 -19.49 16.97 -13.92
C GLN A 28 -18.71 16.44 -12.70
N ALA A 29 -17.55 15.80 -12.91
CA ALA A 29 -16.68 15.43 -11.80
C ALA A 29 -16.12 16.68 -11.12
N HIS A 30 -15.77 16.57 -9.84
CA HIS A 30 -15.13 17.70 -9.14
C HIS A 30 -13.75 17.99 -9.73
N GLY A 31 -13.05 16.97 -10.20
CA GLY A 31 -11.85 17.11 -11.02
C GLY A 31 -11.77 16.01 -12.09
N SER A 32 -11.23 16.34 -13.25
CA SER A 32 -10.97 15.37 -14.32
C SER A 32 -9.72 15.73 -15.10
N VAL A 33 -8.96 14.72 -15.49
CA VAL A 33 -7.75 14.88 -16.31
C VAL A 33 -7.59 13.68 -17.24
N VAL A 34 -7.09 13.95 -18.44
CA VAL A 34 -6.57 12.93 -19.34
C VAL A 34 -5.05 12.99 -19.27
N VAL A 35 -4.44 11.88 -18.89
CA VAL A 35 -2.97 11.71 -18.94
C VAL A 35 -2.63 10.89 -20.16
N GLN A 36 -1.69 11.38 -20.97
CA GLN A 36 -1.28 10.70 -22.20
C GLN A 36 0.24 10.66 -22.34
N SER A 37 0.77 9.48 -22.64
CA SER A 37 2.15 9.26 -23.10
C SER A 37 2.12 8.30 -24.30
N GLY A 38 2.72 8.68 -25.42
CA GLY A 38 2.52 7.95 -26.68
C GLY A 38 1.03 7.83 -27.03
N LYS A 39 0.57 6.60 -27.27
CA LYS A 39 -0.84 6.23 -27.46
C LYS A 39 -1.54 5.80 -26.17
N CYS A 40 -0.81 5.68 -25.05
CA CYS A 40 -1.39 5.30 -23.78
C CYS A 40 -2.14 6.49 -23.21
N MET A 41 -3.44 6.33 -22.98
CA MET A 41 -4.30 7.39 -22.45
C MET A 41 -5.08 6.88 -21.24
N LEU A 42 -4.96 7.59 -20.14
CA LEU A 42 -5.77 7.40 -18.94
C LEU A 42 -6.75 8.56 -18.78
N LEU A 43 -8.01 8.25 -18.46
CA LEU A 43 -8.95 9.23 -17.93
C LEU A 43 -9.04 9.02 -16.42
N CYS A 44 -8.71 10.05 -15.64
CA CYS A 44 -8.97 10.06 -14.21
C CYS A 44 -10.05 11.08 -13.86
N THR A 45 -10.96 10.68 -12.99
CA THR A 45 -12.03 11.53 -12.45
C THR A 45 -12.13 11.37 -10.95
N VAL A 46 -12.40 12.47 -10.26
CA VAL A 46 -12.60 12.47 -8.80
C VAL A 46 -13.91 13.10 -8.40
N VAL A 47 -14.58 12.46 -7.46
CA VAL A 47 -15.85 12.92 -6.86
C VAL A 47 -15.75 12.72 -5.35
N SER A 48 -16.28 13.68 -4.59
CA SER A 48 -16.36 13.62 -3.14
C SER A 48 -17.62 14.33 -2.69
N ASN A 49 -18.37 13.72 -1.79
CA ASN A 49 -19.56 14.33 -1.22
C ASN A 49 -19.21 15.64 -0.49
N TYR A 50 -20.12 16.61 -0.49
CA TYR A 50 -19.95 17.84 0.32
C TYR A 50 -20.29 17.62 1.79
N GLN A 51 -21.08 16.59 2.09
CA GLN A 51 -21.43 16.21 3.45
C GLN A 51 -20.47 15.12 3.94
N GLN A 52 -20.02 15.29 5.18
CA GLN A 52 -19.29 14.27 5.92
C GLN A 52 -20.22 13.06 6.16
N SER A 53 -19.66 11.87 6.17
CA SER A 53 -20.41 10.66 6.55
C SER A 53 -20.22 10.35 8.03
N ASP A 54 -21.14 9.56 8.61
CA ASP A 54 -21.10 9.17 10.02
C ASP A 54 -20.05 8.08 10.33
N VAL A 55 -18.98 7.98 9.55
CA VAL A 55 -17.88 7.02 9.76
C VAL A 55 -16.66 7.69 10.39
N ASP A 56 -15.89 6.94 11.15
CA ASP A 56 -14.69 7.39 11.88
C ASP A 56 -13.38 7.21 11.09
N PHE A 57 -13.48 6.98 9.78
CA PHE A 57 -12.34 6.79 8.87
C PHE A 57 -12.53 7.58 7.58
N LEU A 58 -11.49 7.67 6.75
CA LEU A 58 -11.59 8.23 5.40
C LEU A 58 -12.17 7.19 4.41
N PRO A 59 -13.43 7.34 3.94
CA PRO A 59 -14.02 6.50 2.92
C PRO A 59 -13.49 6.84 1.51
N LEU A 60 -12.19 6.64 1.31
CA LEU A 60 -11.52 6.77 0.02
C LEU A 60 -11.56 5.43 -0.74
N THR A 61 -12.13 5.48 -1.95
CA THR A 61 -12.10 4.38 -2.91
C THR A 61 -11.30 4.80 -4.15
N VAL A 62 -10.18 4.11 -4.39
CA VAL A 62 -9.48 4.14 -5.67
C VAL A 62 -9.90 2.93 -6.51
N ASP A 63 -10.40 3.18 -7.72
CA ASP A 63 -10.77 2.15 -8.70
C ASP A 63 -10.02 2.42 -10.02
N TYR A 64 -9.08 1.52 -10.35
CA TYR A 64 -8.33 1.52 -11.61
C TYR A 64 -8.85 0.41 -12.51
N ARG A 65 -9.19 0.74 -13.77
CA ARG A 65 -9.76 -0.22 -14.73
C ARG A 65 -9.10 -0.17 -16.09
N GLU A 66 -8.72 -1.34 -16.58
CA GLU A 66 -8.32 -1.54 -17.96
C GLU A 66 -9.50 -2.12 -18.75
N LYS A 67 -10.02 -1.36 -19.71
CA LYS A 67 -11.07 -1.86 -20.60
C LYS A 67 -10.43 -2.51 -21.82
N PHE A 68 -10.92 -3.67 -22.25
CA PHE A 68 -10.40 -4.35 -23.45
C PHE A 68 -10.61 -3.54 -24.72
N ALA A 69 -11.64 -2.68 -24.74
CA ALA A 69 -11.85 -1.72 -25.82
C ALA A 69 -10.68 -0.74 -26.00
N ALA A 70 -9.87 -0.48 -24.97
CA ALA A 70 -8.69 0.40 -25.06
C ALA A 70 -7.59 -0.18 -25.96
N SER A 71 -7.54 -1.50 -26.11
CA SER A 71 -6.67 -2.21 -27.07
C SER A 71 -7.44 -2.79 -28.26
N GLY A 72 -8.71 -2.43 -28.44
CA GLY A 72 -9.55 -2.92 -29.54
C GLY A 72 -9.88 -4.42 -29.46
N ARG A 73 -9.79 -5.02 -28.26
CA ARG A 73 -10.00 -6.45 -28.01
C ARG A 73 -11.35 -6.71 -27.33
N TYR A 74 -11.81 -7.95 -27.39
CA TYR A 74 -12.94 -8.44 -26.57
C TYR A 74 -12.41 -9.03 -25.26
N PRO A 75 -13.12 -8.85 -24.13
CA PRO A 75 -12.80 -9.57 -22.91
C PRO A 75 -12.87 -11.08 -23.11
N GLY A 76 -11.95 -11.79 -22.45
CA GLY A 76 -12.00 -13.25 -22.31
C GLY A 76 -13.30 -13.77 -21.65
N GLY A 77 -13.50 -15.08 -21.72
CA GLY A 77 -14.64 -15.75 -21.06
C GLY A 77 -15.99 -15.64 -21.78
N PHE A 78 -17.04 -16.11 -21.10
CA PHE A 78 -18.39 -16.29 -21.68
C PHE A 78 -19.21 -14.98 -21.76
N PHE A 79 -19.11 -14.12 -20.73
CA PHE A 79 -19.97 -12.93 -20.61
C PHE A 79 -19.54 -11.73 -21.49
N LYS A 80 -18.34 -11.77 -22.09
CA LYS A 80 -17.78 -10.72 -22.96
C LYS A 80 -17.89 -9.31 -22.38
N ARG A 81 -17.65 -9.20 -21.07
CA ARG A 81 -17.73 -7.96 -20.29
C ARG A 81 -16.71 -8.00 -19.16
N GLU A 82 -16.08 -6.87 -18.88
CA GLU A 82 -15.20 -6.70 -17.72
C GLU A 82 -15.99 -6.92 -16.42
N ALA A 83 -15.45 -7.75 -15.53
CA ALA A 83 -16.12 -8.19 -14.31
C ALA A 83 -15.34 -7.75 -13.06
N ARG A 84 -14.94 -8.71 -12.22
CA ARG A 84 -14.06 -8.44 -11.08
C ARG A 84 -12.71 -7.89 -11.58
N PRO A 85 -12.09 -6.95 -10.84
CA PRO A 85 -10.78 -6.46 -11.23
C PRO A 85 -9.75 -7.60 -11.18
N SER A 86 -8.77 -7.53 -12.08
CA SER A 86 -7.60 -8.42 -12.09
C SER A 86 -6.66 -8.09 -10.92
N ASP A 87 -5.72 -9.00 -10.64
CA ASP A 87 -4.70 -8.75 -9.62
C ASP A 87 -3.84 -7.53 -9.99
N GLY A 88 -3.50 -7.36 -11.28
CA GLY A 88 -2.80 -6.18 -11.78
C GLY A 88 -3.58 -4.88 -11.51
N GLU A 89 -4.89 -4.86 -11.78
CA GLU A 89 -5.73 -3.69 -11.48
C GLU A 89 -5.80 -3.40 -9.97
N VAL A 90 -5.94 -4.44 -9.14
CA VAL A 90 -5.96 -4.31 -7.67
C VAL A 90 -4.63 -3.78 -7.13
N LEU A 91 -3.50 -4.24 -7.68
CA LEU A 91 -2.17 -3.77 -7.29
C LEU A 91 -1.98 -2.29 -7.65
N THR A 92 -2.41 -1.87 -8.84
CA THR A 92 -2.38 -0.46 -9.25
C THR A 92 -3.26 0.41 -8.35
N MET A 93 -4.48 -0.04 -7.99
CA MET A 93 -5.32 0.68 -7.03
C MET A 93 -4.62 0.89 -5.69
N ARG A 94 -3.86 -0.12 -5.23
CA ARG A 94 -3.14 -0.06 -3.95
C ARG A 94 -1.94 0.87 -3.99
N LEU A 95 -1.20 0.92 -5.10
CA LEU A 95 -0.10 1.88 -5.28
C LEU A 95 -0.62 3.30 -5.05
N VAL A 96 -1.64 3.68 -5.82
CA VAL A 96 -2.26 5.01 -5.78
C VAL A 96 -2.87 5.32 -4.41
N ASP A 97 -3.65 4.40 -3.82
CA ASP A 97 -4.29 4.63 -2.51
C ASP A 97 -3.27 4.91 -1.41
N ARG A 98 -2.12 4.19 -1.40
CA ARG A 98 -1.08 4.34 -0.38
C ARG A 98 -0.43 5.72 -0.37
N VAL A 99 -0.31 6.36 -1.53
CA VAL A 99 0.31 7.68 -1.66
C VAL A 99 -0.71 8.79 -1.39
N LEU A 100 -1.95 8.63 -1.84
CA LEU A 100 -2.98 9.66 -1.66
C LEU A 100 -3.52 9.74 -0.23
N ARG A 101 -3.80 8.58 0.38
CA ARG A 101 -4.54 8.50 1.65
C ARG A 101 -3.95 9.36 2.79
N PRO A 102 -2.63 9.41 3.01
CA PRO A 102 -2.05 10.21 4.10
C PRO A 102 -2.17 11.73 3.93
N LEU A 103 -2.48 12.22 2.72
CA LEU A 103 -2.51 13.66 2.39
C LEU A 103 -3.90 14.28 2.50
N PHE A 104 -4.92 13.47 2.78
CA PHE A 104 -6.21 13.98 3.21
C PHE A 104 -6.16 14.34 4.71
N PRO A 105 -6.88 15.38 5.15
CA PRO A 105 -7.02 15.66 6.57
C PRO A 105 -7.54 14.46 7.35
N LYS A 106 -7.07 14.31 8.59
CA LYS A 106 -7.43 13.16 9.45
C LYS A 106 -8.91 13.09 9.79
N ASP A 107 -9.58 14.24 9.79
CA ASP A 107 -11.01 14.42 10.08
C ASP A 107 -11.87 14.50 8.79
N TYR A 108 -11.31 14.11 7.65
CA TYR A 108 -12.05 14.08 6.39
C TYR A 108 -12.74 12.73 6.19
N HIS A 109 -14.06 12.71 6.41
CA HIS A 109 -14.96 11.56 6.35
C HIS A 109 -15.95 11.62 5.18
N ALA A 110 -15.75 12.50 4.21
CA ALA A 110 -16.60 12.57 3.03
C ALA A 110 -16.28 11.41 2.07
N GLU A 111 -17.32 10.70 1.61
CA GLU A 111 -17.17 9.62 0.63
C GLU A 111 -16.49 10.14 -0.63
N THR A 112 -15.30 9.61 -0.91
CA THR A 112 -14.41 10.09 -1.96
C THR A 112 -14.06 8.95 -2.89
N GLN A 113 -14.27 9.18 -4.19
CA GLN A 113 -13.99 8.22 -5.25
C GLN A 113 -12.98 8.79 -6.24
N VAL A 114 -11.95 8.01 -6.52
CA VAL A 114 -10.94 8.26 -7.55
C VAL A 114 -11.06 7.14 -8.57
N MET A 115 -11.55 7.46 -9.77
CA MET A 115 -11.74 6.49 -10.84
C MET A 115 -10.72 6.75 -11.95
N ILE A 116 -9.90 5.76 -12.26
CA ILE A 116 -8.86 5.81 -13.28
C ILE A 116 -9.18 4.74 -14.33
N GLN A 117 -9.26 5.13 -15.59
CA GLN A 117 -9.61 4.22 -16.66
C GLN A 117 -8.60 4.29 -17.80
N LEU A 118 -8.09 3.14 -18.23
CA LEU A 118 -7.38 3.02 -19.50
C LEU A 118 -8.36 3.23 -20.65
N MET A 119 -8.09 4.27 -21.45
CA MET A 119 -8.91 4.68 -22.60
C MET A 119 -8.29 4.24 -23.93
N SER A 120 -6.97 4.20 -24.00
CA SER A 120 -6.20 3.78 -25.17
C SER A 120 -4.91 3.15 -24.69
N HIS A 121 -4.54 2.00 -25.24
CA HIS A 121 -3.33 1.26 -24.90
C HIS A 121 -2.17 1.61 -25.87
N ASP A 122 -0.95 1.58 -25.35
CA ASP A 122 0.30 1.59 -26.11
C ASP A 122 1.19 0.47 -25.57
N GLU A 123 1.74 -0.34 -26.47
CA GLU A 123 2.58 -1.50 -26.13
C GLU A 123 3.88 -1.06 -25.43
N GLU A 124 4.37 0.15 -25.72
CA GLU A 124 5.63 0.68 -25.17
C GLU A 124 5.46 1.46 -23.86
N VAL A 125 4.22 1.66 -23.39
CA VAL A 125 3.95 2.47 -22.20
C VAL A 125 3.13 1.68 -21.18
N MET A 126 3.71 1.50 -20.00
CA MET A 126 3.02 0.87 -18.88
C MET A 126 2.05 1.86 -18.22
N PRO A 127 0.73 1.58 -18.20
CA PRO A 127 -0.27 2.54 -17.74
C PRO A 127 -0.29 2.74 -16.22
N ASP A 128 0.12 1.74 -15.44
CA ASP A 128 0.21 1.81 -13.98
C ASP A 128 1.19 2.89 -13.51
N ALA A 129 2.30 3.10 -14.23
CA ALA A 129 3.27 4.16 -13.97
C ALA A 129 2.73 5.59 -14.17
N LEU A 130 1.53 5.74 -14.75
CA LEU A 130 0.85 7.03 -14.94
C LEU A 130 -0.36 7.21 -14.01
N ALA A 131 -0.75 6.17 -13.28
CA ALA A 131 -1.99 6.15 -12.50
C ALA A 131 -1.96 7.14 -11.32
N GLY A 132 -0.88 7.15 -10.53
CA GLY A 132 -0.70 8.09 -9.43
C GLY A 132 -0.66 9.56 -9.88
N LEU A 133 0.05 9.84 -10.98
CA LEU A 133 0.07 11.16 -11.62
C LEU A 133 -1.34 11.60 -12.02
N ALA A 134 -2.11 10.71 -12.67
CA ALA A 134 -3.47 11.01 -13.11
C ALA A 134 -4.41 11.29 -11.93
N ALA A 135 -4.30 10.50 -10.87
CA ALA A 135 -5.10 10.67 -9.67
C ALA A 135 -4.80 12.00 -8.98
N SER A 136 -3.53 12.30 -8.72
CA SER A 136 -3.13 13.56 -8.09
C SER A 136 -3.52 14.76 -8.95
N ALA A 137 -3.27 14.71 -10.27
CA ALA A 137 -3.64 15.80 -11.16
C ALA A 137 -5.15 16.07 -11.18
N ALA A 138 -5.99 15.02 -11.13
CA ALA A 138 -7.44 15.18 -11.02
C ALA A 138 -7.86 15.81 -9.68
N ILE A 139 -7.21 15.44 -8.57
CA ILE A 139 -7.45 16.05 -7.25
C ILE A 139 -7.02 17.52 -7.23
N GLN A 140 -5.88 17.87 -7.83
CA GLN A 140 -5.43 19.27 -7.91
C GLN A 140 -6.37 20.17 -8.75
N LEU A 141 -7.19 19.57 -9.62
CA LEU A 141 -8.22 20.25 -10.40
C LEU A 141 -9.59 20.29 -9.70
N SER A 142 -9.71 19.64 -8.54
CA SER A 142 -10.88 19.69 -7.69
C SER A 142 -10.73 20.75 -6.59
N ASP A 143 -11.72 20.80 -5.72
CA ASP A 143 -11.80 21.63 -4.53
C ASP A 143 -11.52 20.80 -3.25
N PHE A 144 -10.94 19.61 -3.37
CA PHE A 144 -10.74 18.74 -2.20
C PHE A 144 -9.69 19.32 -1.24
N PRO A 145 -9.83 19.12 0.08
CA PRO A 145 -8.78 19.43 1.03
C PRO A 145 -7.68 18.36 0.89
N PHE A 146 -6.64 18.67 0.12
CA PHE A 146 -5.53 17.79 -0.16
C PHE A 146 -4.22 18.57 -0.03
N GLU A 147 -3.30 18.09 0.80
CA GLU A 147 -2.16 18.88 1.29
C GLU A 147 -1.23 19.36 0.17
N CYS A 148 -0.81 18.46 -0.73
CA CYS A 148 0.11 18.77 -1.81
C CYS A 148 -0.04 17.83 -3.01
N PRO A 149 0.37 18.23 -4.23
CA PRO A 149 0.45 17.31 -5.36
C PRO A 149 1.49 16.21 -5.10
N ILE A 150 1.17 15.00 -5.56
CA ILE A 150 2.10 13.86 -5.62
C ILE A 150 2.25 13.37 -7.03
N SER A 151 3.25 12.53 -7.25
CA SER A 151 3.27 11.66 -8.41
C SER A 151 3.84 10.29 -8.07
N GLU A 152 3.62 9.36 -8.99
CA GLU A 152 4.22 8.03 -8.99
C GLU A 152 4.98 7.84 -10.29
N VAL A 153 6.19 7.30 -10.20
CA VAL A 153 6.97 6.91 -11.37
C VAL A 153 7.59 5.54 -11.16
N ARG A 154 7.74 4.79 -12.26
CA ARG A 154 8.52 3.57 -12.27
C ARG A 154 9.97 3.90 -12.61
N VAL A 155 10.93 3.30 -11.93
CA VAL A 155 12.36 3.42 -12.22
C VAL A 155 12.91 2.03 -12.50
N GLY A 156 13.65 1.91 -13.59
CA GLY A 156 14.50 0.76 -13.90
C GLY A 156 15.92 1.20 -14.19
N ARG A 157 16.81 0.24 -14.40
CA ARG A 157 18.22 0.47 -14.68
C ARG A 157 18.68 -0.42 -15.82
N VAL A 158 19.06 0.18 -16.94
CA VAL A 158 19.55 -0.53 -18.13
C VAL A 158 20.92 0.00 -18.48
N ASN A 159 21.89 -0.89 -18.70
CA ASN A 159 23.29 -0.53 -18.97
C ASN A 159 23.92 0.42 -17.92
N GLY A 160 23.49 0.31 -16.65
CA GLY A 160 23.97 1.14 -15.55
C GLY A 160 23.32 2.52 -15.44
N GLU A 161 22.38 2.86 -16.31
CA GLU A 161 21.67 4.15 -16.30
C GLU A 161 20.23 3.97 -15.81
N PHE A 162 19.77 4.88 -14.94
CA PHE A 162 18.38 4.89 -14.49
C PHE A 162 17.45 5.45 -15.56
N ILE A 163 16.37 4.71 -15.84
CA ILE A 163 15.33 5.09 -16.80
C ILE A 163 14.01 5.29 -16.05
N ILE A 164 13.38 6.43 -16.28
CA ILE A 164 12.06 6.75 -15.72
C ILE A 164 10.97 6.23 -16.66
N ASN A 165 9.97 5.57 -16.07
CA ASN A 165 8.86 4.91 -16.75
C ASN A 165 9.33 4.04 -17.93
N PRO A 166 10.22 3.06 -17.70
CA PRO A 166 10.73 2.19 -18.76
C PRO A 166 9.59 1.40 -19.44
N SER A 167 9.78 1.01 -20.70
CA SER A 167 8.88 0.07 -21.37
C SER A 167 9.07 -1.35 -20.82
N ARG A 168 8.14 -2.28 -21.13
CA ARG A 168 8.27 -3.68 -20.71
C ARG A 168 9.56 -4.32 -21.23
N ALA A 169 9.92 -4.05 -22.49
CA ALA A 169 11.16 -4.54 -23.08
C ALA A 169 12.41 -4.02 -22.34
N GLN A 170 12.40 -2.74 -21.93
CA GLN A 170 13.50 -2.19 -21.13
C GLN A 170 13.58 -2.81 -19.73
N LEU A 171 12.43 -3.15 -19.12
CA LEU A 171 12.39 -3.82 -17.82
C LEU A 171 12.93 -5.26 -17.88
N GLU A 172 12.80 -5.96 -19.01
CA GLU A 172 13.41 -7.30 -19.19
C GLU A 172 14.94 -7.26 -19.10
N GLU A 173 15.55 -6.14 -19.49
CA GLU A 173 16.99 -5.90 -19.37
C GLU A 173 17.40 -5.24 -18.04
N SER A 174 16.41 -4.92 -17.19
CA SER A 174 16.61 -4.18 -15.97
C SER A 174 16.86 -5.08 -14.76
N ASP A 175 17.80 -4.68 -13.90
CA ASP A 175 18.00 -5.30 -12.59
C ASP A 175 17.19 -4.64 -11.47
N ILE A 176 16.48 -3.56 -11.78
CA ILE A 176 15.62 -2.79 -10.87
C ILE A 176 14.24 -2.60 -11.50
N ASP A 177 13.19 -2.86 -10.75
CA ASP A 177 11.83 -2.48 -11.12
C ASP A 177 11.11 -1.93 -9.89
N MET A 178 11.13 -0.61 -9.71
CA MET A 178 10.57 0.04 -8.54
C MET A 178 9.59 1.14 -8.93
N VAL A 179 8.42 1.17 -8.30
CA VAL A 179 7.46 2.28 -8.35
C VAL A 179 7.65 3.12 -7.09
N ILE A 180 7.93 4.40 -7.28
CA ILE A 180 8.16 5.38 -6.23
C ILE A 180 7.03 6.38 -6.24
N GLY A 181 6.38 6.58 -5.10
CA GLY A 181 5.37 7.60 -4.87
C GLY A 181 5.88 8.67 -3.91
N ALA A 182 5.82 9.93 -4.32
CA ALA A 182 6.35 11.03 -3.54
C ALA A 182 5.61 12.36 -3.81
N SER A 183 5.70 13.28 -2.85
CA SER A 183 5.49 14.71 -3.09
C SER A 183 6.76 15.36 -3.62
N ALA A 184 6.73 16.67 -3.86
CA ALA A 184 7.95 17.41 -4.21
C ALA A 184 9.03 17.34 -3.12
N ASP A 185 8.61 17.19 -1.85
CA ASP A 185 9.50 17.30 -0.69
C ASP A 185 9.85 15.96 -0.06
N SER A 186 8.94 14.96 -0.12
CA SER A 186 9.10 13.73 0.64
C SER A 186 8.64 12.49 -0.12
N VAL A 187 9.41 11.40 0.02
CA VAL A 187 9.06 10.07 -0.49
C VAL A 187 8.09 9.40 0.49
N MET A 188 7.00 8.84 -0.05
CA MET A 188 5.91 8.30 0.76
C MET A 188 5.74 6.79 0.56
N MET A 189 6.04 6.30 -0.64
CA MET A 189 5.80 4.91 -1.01
C MET A 189 6.90 4.41 -1.93
N VAL A 190 7.36 3.20 -1.65
CA VAL A 190 8.28 2.43 -2.49
C VAL A 190 7.71 1.02 -2.60
N GLU A 191 7.62 0.51 -3.82
CA GLU A 191 7.14 -0.82 -4.11
C GLU A 191 7.87 -1.36 -5.34
N GLY A 192 8.48 -2.53 -5.28
CA GLY A 192 9.25 -3.03 -6.43
C GLY A 192 9.87 -4.40 -6.22
N GLU A 193 10.65 -4.81 -7.21
CA GLU A 193 11.49 -5.99 -7.23
C GLU A 193 12.85 -5.69 -7.85
N MET A 194 13.89 -6.37 -7.37
CA MET A 194 15.27 -6.09 -7.75
C MET A 194 16.09 -7.38 -7.78
N ASN A 195 17.10 -7.44 -8.64
CA ASN A 195 17.99 -8.59 -8.79
C ASN A 195 19.20 -8.48 -7.85
N GLU A 196 18.95 -8.62 -6.55
CA GLU A 196 20.01 -8.62 -5.50
C GLU A 196 20.91 -7.36 -5.51
N ILE A 197 20.33 -6.17 -5.70
CA ILE A 197 21.05 -4.88 -5.63
C ILE A 197 21.44 -4.52 -4.18
N SER A 198 22.40 -3.61 -4.02
CA SER A 198 22.76 -3.00 -2.74
C SER A 198 21.77 -1.94 -2.27
N GLU A 199 21.77 -1.63 -0.97
CA GLU A 199 20.98 -0.54 -0.38
C GLU A 199 21.35 0.85 -0.92
N GLU A 200 22.60 1.03 -1.30
CA GLU A 200 23.12 2.26 -1.90
C GLU A 200 22.49 2.50 -3.28
N GLU A 201 22.50 1.48 -4.14
CA GLU A 201 21.86 1.51 -5.46
C GLU A 201 20.34 1.73 -5.36
N MET A 202 19.70 1.13 -4.36
CA MET A 202 18.27 1.36 -4.09
C MET A 202 18.00 2.83 -3.77
N THR A 203 18.84 3.45 -2.94
CA THR A 203 18.73 4.86 -2.56
C THR A 203 18.93 5.79 -3.76
N GLU A 204 19.89 5.46 -4.63
CA GLU A 204 20.14 6.20 -5.87
C GLU A 204 18.95 6.12 -6.84
N ALA A 205 18.33 4.94 -6.99
CA ALA A 205 17.13 4.75 -7.80
C ALA A 205 15.94 5.59 -7.28
N ILE A 206 15.73 5.60 -5.95
CA ILE A 206 14.69 6.42 -5.29
C ILE A 206 14.94 7.91 -5.57
N LYS A 207 16.21 8.35 -5.47
CA LYS A 207 16.58 9.75 -5.73
C LYS A 207 16.31 10.14 -7.19
N ALA A 208 16.70 9.30 -8.15
CA ALA A 208 16.45 9.54 -9.57
C ALA A 208 14.94 9.66 -9.87
N ALA A 209 14.14 8.76 -9.28
CA ALA A 209 12.68 8.82 -9.37
C ALA A 209 12.09 10.11 -8.74
N HIS A 210 12.60 10.52 -7.57
CA HIS A 210 12.11 11.71 -6.86
C HIS A 210 12.33 13.00 -7.66
N GLU A 211 13.47 13.13 -8.35
CA GLU A 211 13.73 14.28 -9.24
C GLU A 211 12.71 14.36 -10.39
N ALA A 212 12.35 13.23 -10.99
CA ALA A 212 11.30 13.19 -12.01
C ALA A 212 9.91 13.54 -11.44
N ILE A 213 9.60 13.05 -10.24
CA ILE A 213 8.34 13.33 -9.54
C ILE A 213 8.18 14.84 -9.27
N LYS A 214 9.24 15.55 -8.85
CA LYS A 214 9.20 17.01 -8.65
C LYS A 214 8.74 17.76 -9.89
N VAL A 215 9.24 17.38 -11.07
CA VAL A 215 8.83 17.96 -12.36
C VAL A 215 7.34 17.69 -12.64
N GLN A 216 6.87 16.47 -12.36
CA GLN A 216 5.47 16.10 -12.53
C GLN A 216 4.54 16.85 -11.58
N CYS A 217 4.90 17.01 -10.31
CA CYS A 217 4.14 17.82 -9.34
C CYS A 217 4.04 19.29 -9.78
N ALA A 218 5.14 19.88 -10.26
CA ALA A 218 5.14 21.25 -10.76
C ALA A 218 4.21 21.43 -11.97
N ALA A 219 4.13 20.45 -12.86
CA ALA A 219 3.21 20.48 -14.00
C ALA A 219 1.73 20.45 -13.57
N GLN A 220 1.39 19.69 -12.53
CA GLN A 220 0.04 19.67 -11.97
C GLN A 220 -0.38 21.05 -11.42
N VAL A 221 0.53 21.71 -10.70
CA VAL A 221 0.30 23.06 -10.17
C VAL A 221 0.04 24.05 -11.30
N ARG A 222 0.90 24.07 -12.33
CA ARG A 222 0.71 24.94 -13.50
C ARG A 222 -0.61 24.68 -14.22
N LEU A 223 -1.01 23.41 -14.36
CA LEU A 223 -2.29 23.07 -14.97
C LEU A 223 -3.47 23.60 -14.15
N ALA A 224 -3.45 23.42 -12.83
CA ALA A 224 -4.49 23.92 -11.93
C ALA A 224 -4.57 25.46 -11.97
N GLU A 225 -3.42 26.15 -11.97
CA GLU A 225 -3.34 27.61 -12.11
C GLU A 225 -3.91 28.09 -13.46
N ALA A 226 -3.56 27.44 -14.57
CA ALA A 226 -4.03 27.79 -15.90
C ALA A 226 -5.56 27.68 -16.05
N VAL A 227 -6.17 26.71 -15.36
CA VAL A 227 -7.63 26.49 -15.33
C VAL A 227 -8.33 27.52 -14.41
N GLY A 228 -7.60 28.08 -13.45
CA GLY A 228 -8.13 28.91 -12.37
C GLY A 228 -8.45 28.07 -11.15
N LYS A 229 -7.40 27.67 -10.42
CA LYS A 229 -7.43 26.80 -9.23
C LYS A 229 -8.66 27.08 -8.37
N LYS A 230 -9.44 26.03 -8.12
CA LYS A 230 -10.65 26.13 -7.29
C LYS A 230 -10.25 26.43 -5.84
N PRO A 231 -11.03 27.24 -5.11
CA PRO A 231 -10.85 27.35 -3.68
C PRO A 231 -11.09 25.97 -3.05
N THR A 232 -10.24 25.60 -2.09
CA THR A 232 -10.45 24.40 -1.28
C THR A 232 -11.79 24.50 -0.57
N ARG A 233 -12.61 23.45 -0.65
CA ARG A 233 -13.92 23.40 0.00
C ARG A 233 -13.74 23.41 1.52
N GLU A 234 -14.61 24.16 2.17
CA GLU A 234 -14.79 24.06 3.61
C GLU A 234 -15.69 22.86 3.93
N TYR A 235 -15.43 22.21 5.06
CA TYR A 235 -16.28 21.15 5.59
C TYR A 235 -16.41 21.31 7.10
N ALA A 236 -17.49 20.76 7.66
CA ALA A 236 -17.64 20.69 9.11
C ALA A 236 -16.56 19.75 9.66
N GLY A 237 -15.58 20.31 10.35
CA GLY A 237 -14.60 19.54 11.09
C GLY A 237 -15.25 18.81 12.27
N GLU A 238 -14.48 17.91 12.88
CA GLU A 238 -14.93 17.23 14.09
C GLU A 238 -15.04 18.21 15.28
N ARG A 239 -15.96 17.94 16.21
CA ARG A 239 -16.02 18.67 17.48
C ARG A 239 -14.72 18.42 18.25
N GLU A 240 -14.07 19.49 18.69
CA GLU A 240 -12.89 19.43 19.55
C GLU A 240 -13.16 20.12 20.89
N ASP A 241 -12.64 19.54 21.96
CA ASP A 241 -12.66 20.07 23.32
C ASP A 241 -11.29 19.84 23.95
N GLU A 242 -10.47 20.89 23.97
CA GLU A 242 -9.11 20.85 24.49
C GLU A 242 -9.06 20.55 25.99
N ALA A 243 -10.05 21.02 26.75
CA ALA A 243 -10.11 20.78 28.19
C ALA A 243 -10.41 19.31 28.48
N LEU A 244 -11.33 18.71 27.72
CA LEU A 244 -11.61 17.28 27.78
C LEU A 244 -10.39 16.46 27.33
N ALA A 245 -9.72 16.86 26.25
CA ALA A 245 -8.52 16.19 25.76
C ALA A 245 -7.42 16.18 26.83
N GLN A 246 -7.16 17.32 27.47
CA GLN A 246 -6.17 17.43 28.54
C GLN A 246 -6.57 16.59 29.77
N ARG A 247 -7.84 16.66 30.19
CA ARG A 247 -8.35 15.85 31.31
C ARG A 247 -8.12 14.35 31.07
N ILE A 248 -8.43 13.86 29.87
CA ILE A 248 -8.24 12.45 29.52
C ILE A 248 -6.76 12.09 29.44
N HIS A 249 -5.95 12.96 28.83
CA HIS A 249 -4.51 12.78 28.77
C HIS A 249 -3.91 12.58 30.16
N ASP A 250 -4.21 13.47 31.11
CA ASP A 250 -3.67 13.41 32.48
C ASP A 250 -4.12 12.16 33.25
N MET A 251 -5.30 11.61 32.92
CA MET A 251 -5.80 10.37 33.53
C MET A 251 -5.16 9.10 32.95
N VAL A 252 -4.67 9.17 31.72
CA VAL A 252 -4.33 8.00 30.88
C VAL A 252 -2.83 7.83 30.69
N TYR A 253 -2.11 8.92 30.42
CA TYR A 253 -0.75 8.89 29.91
C TYR A 253 0.18 8.03 30.77
N ASP A 254 0.29 8.33 32.07
CA ASP A 254 1.19 7.60 32.98
C ASP A 254 0.81 6.12 33.12
N LYS A 255 -0.49 5.81 33.12
CA LYS A 255 -0.98 4.43 33.22
C LYS A 255 -0.64 3.62 31.97
N VAL A 256 -0.86 4.20 30.79
CA VAL A 256 -0.50 3.56 29.52
C VAL A 256 1.01 3.39 29.44
N TYR A 257 1.78 4.41 29.82
CA TYR A 257 3.24 4.35 29.81
C TYR A 257 3.75 3.18 30.67
N GLN A 258 3.22 3.00 31.88
CA GLN A 258 3.58 1.88 32.77
C GLN A 258 3.20 0.52 32.17
N VAL A 259 2.02 0.40 31.56
CA VAL A 259 1.62 -0.85 30.88
C VAL A 259 2.52 -1.12 29.68
N ALA A 260 2.84 -0.11 28.87
CA ALA A 260 3.73 -0.24 27.73
C ALA A 260 5.16 -0.67 28.16
N GLN A 261 5.65 -0.14 29.28
CA GLN A 261 6.96 -0.49 29.85
C GLN A 261 7.01 -1.92 30.41
N SER A 262 5.86 -2.55 30.70
CA SER A 262 5.82 -3.88 31.33
C SER A 262 6.32 -5.02 30.44
N GLY A 263 6.39 -4.84 29.12
CA GLY A 263 6.85 -5.87 28.18
C GLY A 263 5.93 -7.10 28.09
N SER A 264 4.62 -6.88 27.99
CA SER A 264 3.59 -7.94 28.02
C SER A 264 3.22 -8.49 26.64
N SER A 265 2.56 -9.66 26.61
CA SER A 265 2.03 -10.25 25.36
C SER A 265 0.93 -9.39 24.74
N LYS A 266 0.59 -9.61 23.46
CA LYS A 266 -0.47 -8.84 22.79
C LYS A 266 -1.80 -8.88 23.55
N GLN A 267 -2.21 -10.07 23.98
CA GLN A 267 -3.50 -10.25 24.65
C GLN A 267 -3.55 -9.56 26.01
N GLU A 268 -2.50 -9.70 26.82
CA GLU A 268 -2.40 -9.04 28.13
C GLU A 268 -2.36 -7.52 28.00
N ARG A 269 -1.57 -7.01 27.05
CA ARG A 269 -1.47 -5.57 26.76
C ARG A 269 -2.80 -5.00 26.29
N SER A 270 -3.45 -5.64 25.32
CA SER A 270 -4.76 -5.18 24.82
C SER A 270 -5.83 -5.19 25.92
N ALA A 271 -5.81 -6.18 26.82
CA ALA A 271 -6.71 -6.22 27.97
C ALA A 271 -6.42 -5.08 28.96
N ALA A 272 -5.15 -4.80 29.25
CA ALA A 272 -4.75 -3.72 30.15
C ALA A 272 -5.11 -2.33 29.60
N PHE A 273 -4.83 -2.05 28.33
CA PHE A 273 -5.27 -0.82 27.66
C PHE A 273 -6.80 -0.70 27.63
N GLY A 274 -7.50 -1.80 27.32
CA GLY A 274 -8.96 -1.86 27.40
C GLY A 274 -9.50 -1.51 28.78
N ALA A 275 -8.89 -2.03 29.85
CA ALA A 275 -9.29 -1.73 31.21
C ALA A 275 -9.11 -0.24 31.57
N ILE A 276 -7.99 0.38 31.15
CA ILE A 276 -7.78 1.83 31.35
C ILE A 276 -8.85 2.63 30.60
N LYS A 277 -9.15 2.25 29.36
CA LYS A 277 -10.19 2.91 28.55
C LYS A 277 -11.57 2.85 29.22
N GLU A 278 -11.94 1.69 29.77
CA GLU A 278 -13.21 1.54 30.49
C GLU A 278 -13.21 2.30 31.83
N GLU A 279 -12.09 2.38 32.54
CA GLU A 279 -11.95 3.23 33.73
C GLU A 279 -12.18 4.72 33.40
N VAL A 280 -11.60 5.19 32.30
CA VAL A 280 -11.82 6.56 31.83
C VAL A 280 -13.30 6.79 31.54
N LYS A 281 -13.95 5.90 30.78
CA LYS A 281 -15.39 6.01 30.51
C LYS A 281 -16.23 6.01 31.77
N ALA A 282 -15.92 5.17 32.75
CA ALA A 282 -16.63 5.10 34.02
C ALA A 282 -16.49 6.38 34.88
N SER A 283 -15.52 7.26 34.58
CA SER A 283 -15.37 8.56 35.24
C SER A 283 -16.29 9.66 34.71
N PHE A 284 -17.09 9.36 33.68
CA PHE A 284 -18.09 10.25 33.09
C PHE A 284 -19.50 9.73 33.40
N SER A 285 -20.45 10.64 33.54
CA SER A 285 -21.87 10.32 33.68
C SER A 285 -22.46 9.74 32.39
N GLU A 286 -23.61 9.07 32.47
CA GLU A 286 -24.30 8.53 31.28
C GLU A 286 -24.63 9.62 30.25
N GLU A 287 -25.00 10.82 30.70
CA GLU A 287 -25.27 11.97 29.83
C GLU A 287 -23.99 12.47 29.13
N GLU A 288 -22.88 12.55 29.84
CA GLU A 288 -21.59 12.91 29.26
C GLU A 288 -21.08 11.85 28.29
N LEU A 289 -21.29 10.56 28.57
CA LEU A 289 -20.90 9.49 27.65
C LEU A 289 -21.73 9.52 26.36
N ALA A 290 -23.01 9.88 26.44
CA ALA A 290 -23.86 10.05 25.27
C ALA A 290 -23.42 11.24 24.40
N ASP A 291 -22.90 12.31 24.99
CA ASP A 291 -22.43 13.51 24.26
C ASP A 291 -20.96 13.39 23.76
N TYR A 292 -20.06 12.88 24.62
CA TYR A 292 -18.61 12.89 24.42
C TYR A 292 -18.00 11.51 24.11
N GLY A 293 -18.78 10.42 24.07
CA GLY A 293 -18.23 9.06 24.00
C GLY A 293 -17.24 8.79 22.85
N SER A 294 -17.50 9.37 21.67
CA SER A 294 -16.59 9.33 20.51
C SER A 294 -15.31 10.13 20.77
N MET A 295 -15.42 11.35 21.31
CA MET A 295 -14.29 12.21 21.68
C MET A 295 -13.43 11.57 22.76
N ILE A 296 -14.04 10.93 23.76
CA ILE A 296 -13.34 10.21 24.83
C ILE A 296 -12.49 9.10 24.22
N SER A 297 -13.07 8.31 23.32
CA SER A 297 -12.34 7.23 22.65
C SER A 297 -11.19 7.76 21.77
N LYS A 298 -11.41 8.86 21.04
CA LYS A 298 -10.39 9.52 20.22
C LYS A 298 -9.24 10.06 21.05
N TYR A 299 -9.53 10.76 22.14
CA TYR A 299 -8.51 11.35 23.02
C TYR A 299 -7.74 10.31 23.82
N TYR A 300 -8.41 9.23 24.25
CA TYR A 300 -7.74 8.06 24.82
C TYR A 300 -6.73 7.48 23.82
N SER A 301 -7.13 7.19 22.57
CA SER A 301 -6.23 6.64 21.55
C SER A 301 -5.07 7.59 21.20
N LYS A 302 -5.30 8.91 21.28
CA LYS A 302 -4.24 9.91 21.08
C LYS A 302 -3.20 9.85 22.20
N ALA A 303 -3.63 9.85 23.46
CA ALA A 303 -2.74 9.74 24.62
C ALA A 303 -2.02 8.38 24.65
N GLU A 304 -2.70 7.30 24.27
CA GLU A 304 -2.09 5.97 24.15
C GLU A 304 -0.94 5.97 23.15
N LYS A 305 -1.19 6.49 21.94
CA LYS A 305 -0.18 6.59 20.88
C LYS A 305 1.01 7.45 21.31
N GLU A 306 0.76 8.54 22.04
CA GLU A 306 1.81 9.43 22.54
C GLU A 306 2.72 8.70 23.55
N ALA A 307 2.13 8.10 24.59
CA ALA A 307 2.87 7.36 25.62
C ALA A 307 3.74 6.24 25.06
N VAL A 308 3.22 5.44 24.11
CA VAL A 308 3.96 4.34 23.47
C VAL A 308 5.15 4.85 22.64
N ARG A 309 4.96 5.97 21.93
CA ARG A 309 6.03 6.58 21.13
C ARG A 309 7.11 7.17 22.03
N ASP A 310 6.72 7.83 23.11
CA ASP A 310 7.65 8.43 24.07
C ASP A 310 8.49 7.37 24.76
N LEU A 311 7.91 6.24 25.18
CA LEU A 311 8.66 5.11 25.73
C LEU A 311 9.78 4.67 24.78
N THR A 312 9.45 4.51 23.50
CA THR A 312 10.42 4.06 22.49
C THR A 312 11.51 5.11 22.25
N LEU A 313 11.15 6.39 22.16
CA LEU A 313 12.10 7.48 21.87
C LEU A 313 12.99 7.82 23.07
N ASN A 314 12.45 7.75 24.30
CA ASN A 314 13.14 8.18 25.51
C ASN A 314 13.93 7.03 26.16
N GLU A 315 13.38 5.82 26.18
CA GLU A 315 13.98 4.68 26.86
C GLU A 315 14.54 3.62 25.91
N GLY A 316 14.16 3.64 24.63
CA GLY A 316 14.57 2.62 23.66
C GLY A 316 13.93 1.25 23.93
N LEU A 317 12.85 1.23 24.72
CA LEU A 317 12.09 0.04 25.08
C LEU A 317 10.83 -0.07 24.24
N ARG A 318 10.45 -1.31 23.92
CA ARG A 318 9.28 -1.65 23.13
C ARG A 318 8.21 -2.33 23.97
N LEU A 319 7.01 -2.43 23.39
CA LEU A 319 5.81 -2.96 24.06
C LEU A 319 5.93 -4.39 24.57
N ASP A 320 6.84 -5.18 23.99
CA ASP A 320 7.15 -6.57 24.36
C ASP A 320 8.50 -6.71 25.11
N GLY A 321 9.07 -5.60 25.57
CA GLY A 321 10.32 -5.55 26.33
C GLY A 321 11.59 -5.64 25.48
N ARG A 322 11.48 -5.75 24.14
CA ARG A 322 12.64 -5.75 23.24
C ARG A 322 13.30 -4.38 23.14
N LYS A 323 14.58 -4.39 22.74
CA LYS A 323 15.24 -3.20 22.17
C LYS A 323 14.83 -2.99 20.72
N THR A 324 15.17 -1.82 20.20
CA THR A 324 14.89 -1.42 18.82
C THR A 324 15.48 -2.36 17.76
N THR A 325 16.58 -3.05 18.05
CA THR A 325 17.27 -3.97 17.12
C THR A 325 16.96 -5.45 17.32
N ASP A 326 16.24 -5.82 18.38
CA ASP A 326 16.03 -7.23 18.72
C ASP A 326 14.95 -7.87 17.85
N ILE A 327 15.20 -9.11 17.41
CA ILE A 327 14.25 -9.91 16.62
C ILE A 327 13.50 -10.86 17.57
N ARG A 328 12.21 -11.08 17.30
CA ARG A 328 11.40 -12.03 18.09
C ARG A 328 11.91 -13.47 17.94
N PRO A 329 11.63 -14.36 18.90
CA PRO A 329 11.96 -15.77 18.77
C PRO A 329 11.43 -16.39 17.48
N ILE A 330 12.27 -17.17 16.80
CA ILE A 330 11.93 -17.85 15.55
C ILE A 330 11.85 -19.34 15.80
N TRP A 331 10.79 -19.96 15.30
CA TRP A 331 10.64 -21.41 15.22
C TRP A 331 10.20 -21.79 13.81
N CYS A 332 10.78 -22.87 13.30
CA CYS A 332 10.53 -23.36 11.95
C CYS A 332 10.37 -24.87 11.97
N GLU A 333 9.50 -25.37 11.09
CA GLU A 333 9.32 -26.80 10.82
C GLU A 333 9.10 -26.99 9.32
N VAL A 334 9.71 -28.01 8.71
CA VAL A 334 9.55 -28.40 7.31
C VAL A 334 8.89 -29.78 7.24
N ASP A 335 8.31 -30.15 6.10
CA ASP A 335 7.61 -31.43 5.91
C ASP A 335 6.46 -31.64 6.92
N TYR A 336 5.75 -30.56 7.27
CA TYR A 336 4.66 -30.61 8.24
C TYR A 336 3.40 -31.29 7.70
N LEU A 337 3.11 -31.11 6.40
CA LEU A 337 1.92 -31.63 5.74
C LEU A 337 2.25 -32.91 4.95
N PRO A 338 1.66 -34.07 5.31
CA PRO A 338 2.11 -35.38 4.82
C PRO A 338 1.75 -35.71 3.37
N SER A 339 0.98 -34.85 2.68
CA SER A 339 0.46 -35.13 1.33
C SER A 339 0.76 -34.03 0.32
N THR A 340 1.45 -32.97 0.74
CA THR A 340 1.84 -31.87 -0.15
C THR A 340 3.18 -32.16 -0.78
N HIS A 341 3.49 -31.52 -1.91
CA HIS A 341 4.82 -31.68 -2.52
C HIS A 341 5.91 -31.09 -1.63
N GLY A 342 5.63 -29.98 -0.95
CA GLY A 342 6.45 -29.47 0.15
C GLY A 342 5.65 -28.54 1.04
N SER A 343 6.06 -28.43 2.30
CA SER A 343 5.38 -27.60 3.29
C SER A 343 6.34 -27.10 4.36
N ALA A 344 6.01 -25.95 4.94
CA ALA A 344 6.77 -25.43 6.07
C ALA A 344 5.93 -24.51 6.94
N ILE A 345 6.16 -24.57 8.25
CA ILE A 345 5.69 -23.58 9.21
C ILE A 345 6.85 -22.65 9.55
N PHE A 346 6.57 -21.35 9.50
CA PHE A 346 7.45 -20.32 10.03
C PHE A 346 6.69 -19.52 11.10
N THR A 347 7.27 -19.44 12.30
CA THR A 347 6.78 -18.62 13.39
C THR A 347 7.85 -17.62 13.81
N ARG A 348 7.48 -16.34 13.90
CA ARG A 348 8.31 -15.28 14.47
C ARG A 348 7.51 -14.49 15.50
N GLY A 349 7.76 -14.76 16.78
CA GLY A 349 6.91 -14.30 17.87
C GLY A 349 5.46 -14.76 17.68
N GLU A 350 4.51 -13.82 17.74
CA GLU A 350 3.07 -14.05 17.56
C GLU A 350 2.61 -13.86 16.08
N THR A 351 3.49 -14.16 15.12
CA THR A 351 3.17 -14.19 13.69
C THR A 351 3.57 -15.54 13.12
N GLN A 352 2.61 -16.27 12.53
CA GLN A 352 2.83 -17.62 12.02
C GLN A 352 2.24 -17.77 10.62
N ALA A 353 2.99 -18.39 9.72
CA ALA A 353 2.57 -18.73 8.36
C ALA A 353 2.89 -20.19 8.04
N LEU A 354 1.90 -20.90 7.51
CA LEU A 354 2.04 -22.23 6.94
C LEU A 354 2.06 -22.11 5.42
N ALA A 355 3.20 -22.42 4.81
CA ALA A 355 3.33 -22.48 3.36
C ALA A 355 3.16 -23.91 2.84
N THR A 356 2.53 -24.02 1.68
CA THR A 356 2.39 -25.27 0.90
C THR A 356 2.84 -25.02 -0.53
N VAL A 357 3.65 -25.93 -1.06
CA VAL A 357 4.08 -25.94 -2.46
C VAL A 357 3.37 -27.03 -3.23
N THR A 358 2.93 -26.69 -4.44
CA THR A 358 2.38 -27.64 -5.40
C THR A 358 3.08 -27.48 -6.75
N LEU A 359 3.64 -28.58 -7.26
CA LEU A 359 4.25 -28.67 -8.58
C LEU A 359 3.21 -29.14 -9.61
N GLY A 360 3.17 -28.47 -10.75
CA GLY A 360 2.28 -28.76 -11.87
C GLY A 360 3.03 -28.75 -13.21
N THR A 361 2.29 -28.99 -14.29
CA THR A 361 2.78 -28.94 -15.66
C THR A 361 2.52 -27.56 -16.27
N SER A 362 2.88 -27.36 -17.54
CA SER A 362 2.53 -26.13 -18.27
C SER A 362 1.03 -25.87 -18.38
N ARG A 363 0.17 -26.89 -18.17
CA ARG A 363 -1.29 -26.71 -18.16
C ARG A 363 -1.81 -25.95 -16.95
N GLU A 364 -1.03 -25.94 -15.87
CA GLU A 364 -1.36 -25.26 -14.62
C GLU A 364 -0.77 -23.84 -14.55
N ALA A 365 -0.09 -23.37 -15.61
CA ALA A 365 0.43 -22.01 -15.71
C ALA A 365 -0.72 -20.99 -15.60
N ASN A 366 -0.50 -19.95 -14.81
CA ASN A 366 -1.50 -18.91 -14.60
C ASN A 366 -1.56 -18.02 -15.85
N GLN A 367 -2.71 -17.98 -16.53
CA GLN A 367 -2.90 -17.19 -17.75
C GLN A 367 -3.33 -15.78 -17.38
N ILE A 368 -2.53 -14.79 -17.77
CA ILE A 368 -2.79 -13.37 -17.57
C ILE A 368 -3.39 -12.82 -18.86
N ASP A 369 -4.63 -12.33 -18.76
CA ASP A 369 -5.34 -11.67 -19.87
C ASP A 369 -5.77 -10.28 -19.43
N MET A 370 -4.88 -9.30 -19.64
CA MET A 370 -5.16 -7.88 -19.43
C MET A 370 -5.13 -7.15 -20.77
N PRO A 371 -5.85 -6.02 -20.91
CA PRO A 371 -5.76 -5.18 -22.10
C PRO A 371 -4.34 -4.69 -22.38
N SER A 372 -3.55 -4.43 -21.33
CA SER A 372 -2.17 -3.94 -21.44
C SER A 372 -1.10 -5.03 -21.45
N PHE A 373 -1.47 -6.30 -21.22
CA PHE A 373 -0.53 -7.42 -21.16
C PHE A 373 -1.23 -8.77 -21.25
N GLU A 374 -0.76 -9.62 -22.15
CA GLU A 374 -1.08 -11.04 -22.19
C GLU A 374 0.18 -11.84 -21.90
N GLY A 375 0.06 -12.87 -21.08
CA GLY A 375 1.19 -13.71 -20.75
C GLY A 375 0.80 -14.90 -19.89
N GLU A 376 1.80 -15.69 -19.54
CA GLU A 376 1.64 -16.77 -18.59
C GLU A 376 2.67 -16.66 -17.47
N GLU A 377 2.26 -17.09 -16.29
CA GLU A 377 3.09 -17.10 -15.10
C GLU A 377 3.21 -18.53 -14.58
N THR A 378 4.46 -19.02 -14.51
CA THR A 378 4.81 -20.36 -14.05
C THR A 378 5.17 -20.41 -12.58
N PHE A 379 5.30 -19.26 -11.90
CA PHE A 379 5.45 -19.17 -10.45
C PHE A 379 4.45 -18.18 -9.89
N TYR A 380 3.54 -18.63 -9.05
CA TYR A 380 2.55 -17.75 -8.41
C TYR A 380 2.29 -18.11 -6.95
N LEU A 381 2.00 -17.09 -6.15
CA LEU A 381 1.80 -17.20 -4.72
C LEU A 381 0.44 -16.66 -4.31
N HIS A 382 -0.33 -17.48 -3.60
CA HIS A 382 -1.56 -17.04 -2.95
C HIS A 382 -1.35 -16.87 -1.46
N TYR A 383 -1.82 -15.74 -0.94
CA TYR A 383 -1.75 -15.39 0.47
C TYR A 383 -3.16 -15.30 1.03
N ASN A 384 -3.43 -16.03 2.11
CA ASN A 384 -4.73 -16.10 2.77
C ASN A 384 -4.61 -15.54 4.19
N PHE A 385 -5.52 -14.64 4.55
CA PHE A 385 -5.53 -13.96 5.84
C PHE A 385 -6.87 -14.18 6.58
N PRO A 386 -7.06 -15.38 7.14
CA PRO A 386 -8.33 -15.75 7.75
C PRO A 386 -8.60 -14.99 9.06
N PRO A 387 -9.88 -14.78 9.42
CA PRO A 387 -10.28 -14.07 10.65
C PRO A 387 -9.62 -14.59 11.94
N PHE A 388 -9.43 -15.91 12.05
CA PHE A 388 -8.85 -16.51 13.26
C PHE A 388 -7.40 -16.08 13.50
N SER A 389 -6.66 -15.65 12.48
CA SER A 389 -5.26 -15.20 12.61
C SER A 389 -5.10 -13.97 13.50
N THR A 390 -6.15 -13.18 13.65
CA THR A 390 -6.21 -12.03 14.58
C THR A 390 -7.18 -12.25 15.73
N GLY A 391 -7.83 -13.42 15.82
CA GLY A 391 -8.83 -13.72 16.84
C GLY A 391 -10.17 -13.00 16.66
N GLU A 392 -10.48 -12.50 15.46
CA GLU A 392 -11.68 -11.69 15.19
C GLU A 392 -12.66 -12.42 14.28
N ALA A 393 -13.95 -12.43 14.61
CA ALA A 393 -14.99 -12.96 13.72
C ALA A 393 -15.42 -11.90 12.68
N ARG A 394 -15.27 -12.20 11.38
CA ARG A 394 -15.79 -11.35 10.28
C ARG A 394 -16.30 -12.19 9.09
N PRO A 395 -17.27 -11.68 8.31
CA PRO A 395 -17.77 -12.38 7.13
C PRO A 395 -16.68 -12.60 6.07
N ILE A 396 -16.63 -13.80 5.48
CA ILE A 396 -15.71 -14.13 4.38
C ILE A 396 -16.36 -13.65 3.06
N ARG A 397 -15.72 -12.68 2.38
CA ARG A 397 -16.24 -12.03 1.16
C ARG A 397 -15.32 -12.21 -0.07
N GLY A 398 -14.59 -13.34 -0.11
CA GLY A 398 -13.55 -13.62 -1.11
C GLY A 398 -12.21 -12.98 -0.77
N THR A 399 -11.25 -13.11 -1.69
CA THR A 399 -9.90 -12.54 -1.54
C THR A 399 -9.95 -11.03 -1.51
N SER A 400 -9.44 -10.44 -0.42
CA SER A 400 -9.36 -9.00 -0.24
C SER A 400 -8.23 -8.37 -1.04
N ARG A 401 -8.32 -7.06 -1.30
CA ARG A 401 -7.23 -6.30 -1.92
C ARG A 401 -5.92 -6.40 -1.13
N ARG A 402 -6.00 -6.50 0.21
CA ARG A 402 -4.82 -6.65 1.08
C ARG A 402 -4.14 -8.00 0.85
N GLU A 403 -4.91 -9.06 0.71
CA GLU A 403 -4.38 -10.40 0.45
C GLU A 403 -3.67 -10.47 -0.91
N VAL A 404 -4.27 -9.90 -1.97
CA VAL A 404 -3.62 -9.79 -3.29
C VAL A 404 -2.30 -9.02 -3.19
N GLY A 405 -2.29 -7.88 -2.50
CA GLY A 405 -1.09 -7.07 -2.30
C GLY A 405 0.02 -7.78 -1.53
N HIS A 406 -0.31 -8.46 -0.44
CA HIS A 406 0.67 -9.21 0.36
C HIS A 406 1.18 -10.47 -0.37
N GLY A 407 0.30 -11.14 -1.12
CA GLY A 407 0.68 -12.27 -1.97
C GLY A 407 1.68 -11.85 -3.04
N ASN A 408 1.39 -10.78 -3.77
CA ASN A 408 2.30 -10.23 -4.76
C ASN A 408 3.65 -9.79 -4.14
N LEU A 409 3.64 -9.14 -2.97
CA LEU A 409 4.87 -8.76 -2.27
C LEU A 409 5.77 -9.98 -1.98
N ALA A 410 5.19 -11.07 -1.47
CA ALA A 410 5.95 -12.29 -1.22
C ALA A 410 6.36 -13.02 -2.51
N GLN A 411 5.51 -12.98 -3.54
CA GLN A 411 5.82 -13.53 -4.87
C GLN A 411 7.05 -12.85 -5.48
N ARG A 412 7.12 -11.51 -5.43
CA ARG A 412 8.26 -10.73 -5.92
C ARG A 412 9.57 -11.14 -5.26
N ALA A 413 9.55 -11.41 -3.95
CA ALA A 413 10.73 -11.83 -3.20
C ALA A 413 11.21 -13.24 -3.59
N LEU A 414 10.32 -14.13 -4.04
CA LEU A 414 10.65 -15.54 -4.31
C LEU A 414 10.86 -15.86 -5.79
N LYS A 415 10.12 -15.20 -6.69
CA LYS A 415 10.10 -15.57 -8.12
C LYS A 415 11.47 -15.51 -8.78
N GLY A 416 12.28 -14.50 -8.42
CA GLY A 416 13.64 -14.32 -8.95
C GLY A 416 14.62 -15.41 -8.54
N MET A 417 14.29 -16.17 -7.48
CA MET A 417 15.09 -17.30 -6.99
C MET A 417 14.70 -18.64 -7.60
N ILE A 418 13.61 -18.70 -8.36
CA ILE A 418 13.26 -19.89 -9.13
C ILE A 418 14.14 -19.90 -10.39
N PRO A 419 14.86 -21.00 -10.69
CA PRO A 419 15.64 -21.11 -11.93
C PRO A 419 14.74 -21.01 -13.16
N ALA A 420 15.24 -20.38 -14.22
CA ALA A 420 14.51 -20.25 -15.48
C ALA A 420 14.31 -21.60 -16.19
N ASP A 421 15.15 -22.59 -15.89
CA ASP A 421 15.07 -23.97 -16.38
C ASP A 421 14.22 -24.89 -15.48
N CYS A 422 13.51 -24.35 -14.49
CA CYS A 422 12.55 -25.11 -13.69
C CYS A 422 11.46 -25.69 -14.62
N PRO A 423 11.34 -27.03 -14.73
CA PRO A 423 10.43 -27.65 -15.70
C PRO A 423 8.97 -27.69 -15.21
N TYR A 424 8.70 -27.16 -14.02
CA TYR A 424 7.39 -27.22 -13.35
C TYR A 424 6.77 -25.84 -13.24
N THR A 425 5.44 -25.80 -13.32
CA THR A 425 4.68 -24.69 -12.76
C THR A 425 4.66 -24.85 -11.24
N VAL A 426 5.02 -23.80 -10.52
CA VAL A 426 5.15 -23.81 -9.06
C VAL A 426 4.10 -22.89 -8.45
N ARG A 427 3.23 -23.46 -7.62
CA ARG A 427 2.25 -22.73 -6.84
C ARG A 427 2.62 -22.76 -5.37
N VAL A 428 2.75 -21.59 -4.76
CA VAL A 428 2.89 -21.44 -3.30
C VAL A 428 1.57 -20.95 -2.73
N VAL A 429 1.10 -21.55 -1.65
CA VAL A 429 -0.03 -21.03 -0.86
C VAL A 429 0.45 -20.79 0.56
N SER A 430 0.19 -19.60 1.09
CA SER A 430 0.50 -19.24 2.47
C SER A 430 -0.78 -18.99 3.25
N GLU A 431 -0.99 -19.80 4.27
CA GLU A 431 -2.05 -19.63 5.27
C GLU A 431 -1.46 -18.91 6.49
N VAL A 432 -1.92 -17.69 6.76
CA VAL A 432 -1.53 -16.98 7.98
C VAL A 432 -2.32 -17.54 9.15
N LEU A 433 -1.61 -18.14 10.10
CA LEU A 433 -2.19 -18.81 11.26
C LEU A 433 -2.29 -17.89 12.48
N GLU A 434 -1.32 -16.99 12.63
CA GLU A 434 -1.27 -15.96 13.69
C GLU A 434 -0.71 -14.66 13.10
N SER A 435 -1.16 -13.51 13.58
CA SER A 435 -0.71 -12.21 13.09
C SER A 435 -0.55 -11.15 14.19
N ASN A 436 0.71 -10.82 14.47
CA ASN A 436 1.09 -9.65 15.27
C ASN A 436 2.34 -8.96 14.70
N GLY A 437 2.37 -8.75 13.40
CA GLY A 437 3.51 -8.17 12.70
C GLY A 437 3.42 -8.51 11.21
N SER A 438 4.57 -8.48 10.53
CA SER A 438 4.60 -8.72 9.08
C SER A 438 4.45 -10.18 8.70
N SER A 439 3.20 -10.58 8.48
CA SER A 439 2.81 -11.90 7.96
C SER A 439 3.17 -12.12 6.49
N SER A 440 3.32 -11.06 5.69
CA SER A 440 3.86 -11.15 4.33
C SER A 440 5.34 -11.56 4.34
N MET A 441 6.14 -11.02 5.26
CA MET A 441 7.54 -11.42 5.41
C MET A 441 7.69 -12.82 6.03
N ALA A 442 6.80 -13.20 6.95
CA ALA A 442 6.69 -14.60 7.39
C ALA A 442 6.38 -15.55 6.23
N THR A 443 5.58 -15.11 5.26
CA THR A 443 5.25 -15.85 4.04
C THR A 443 6.45 -16.03 3.12
N VAL A 444 7.35 -15.04 3.01
CA VAL A 444 8.62 -15.20 2.28
C VAL A 444 9.47 -16.30 2.92
N CYS A 445 9.57 -16.31 4.25
CA CYS A 445 10.35 -17.32 4.98
C CYS A 445 9.74 -18.72 4.87
N SER A 446 8.44 -18.88 5.13
CA SER A 446 7.76 -20.18 5.01
C SER A 446 7.76 -20.67 3.57
N GLY A 447 7.52 -19.78 2.60
CA GLY A 447 7.59 -20.09 1.16
C GLY A 447 8.96 -20.59 0.73
N THR A 448 10.05 -19.94 1.17
CA THR A 448 11.42 -20.39 0.91
C THR A 448 11.66 -21.81 1.43
N MET A 449 11.28 -22.07 2.68
CA MET A 449 11.47 -23.39 3.29
C MET A 449 10.62 -24.48 2.60
N ALA A 450 9.35 -24.17 2.27
CA ALA A 450 8.47 -25.10 1.59
C ALA A 450 8.91 -25.40 0.15
N LEU A 451 9.52 -24.43 -0.55
CA LEU A 451 10.12 -24.63 -1.87
C LEU A 451 11.32 -25.58 -1.80
N MET A 452 12.17 -25.42 -0.79
CA MET A 452 13.30 -26.32 -0.56
C MET A 452 12.84 -27.73 -0.20
N ASP A 453 11.82 -27.86 0.66
CA ASP A 453 11.20 -29.13 1.03
C ASP A 453 10.60 -29.85 -0.20
N ALA A 454 9.96 -29.11 -1.11
CA ALA A 454 9.46 -29.63 -2.37
C ALA A 454 10.55 -30.04 -3.38
N GLY A 455 11.83 -29.86 -3.06
CA GLY A 455 12.95 -30.18 -3.94
C GLY A 455 13.17 -29.16 -5.07
N VAL A 456 12.52 -27.99 -5.03
CA VAL A 456 12.76 -26.90 -6.00
C VAL A 456 14.18 -26.39 -5.80
N GLN A 457 14.97 -26.40 -6.87
CA GLN A 457 16.38 -25.99 -6.85
C GLN A 457 16.52 -24.47 -6.83
N MET A 458 16.12 -23.81 -5.73
CA MET A 458 16.24 -22.36 -5.60
C MET A 458 17.69 -21.89 -5.81
N LYS A 459 17.88 -20.75 -6.47
CA LYS A 459 19.21 -20.12 -6.63
C LYS A 459 19.88 -19.88 -5.28
N LYS A 460 19.12 -19.28 -4.33
CA LYS A 460 19.50 -19.01 -2.95
C LYS A 460 18.25 -18.95 -2.05
N PRO A 461 18.36 -19.24 -0.73
CA PRO A 461 17.28 -18.94 0.22
C PRO A 461 17.06 -17.44 0.36
N VAL A 462 15.81 -17.05 0.61
CA VAL A 462 15.41 -15.65 0.87
C VAL A 462 14.72 -15.57 2.23
N SER A 463 14.87 -14.44 2.91
CA SER A 463 14.12 -14.13 4.13
C SER A 463 13.64 -12.69 4.08
N GLY A 464 12.67 -12.35 4.93
CA GLY A 464 12.09 -11.02 4.98
C GLY A 464 11.89 -10.52 6.40
N ILE A 465 11.95 -9.20 6.57
CA ILE A 465 11.68 -8.51 7.84
C ILE A 465 10.94 -7.19 7.56
N ALA A 466 10.10 -6.75 8.49
CA ALA A 466 9.50 -5.42 8.45
C ALA A 466 10.20 -4.51 9.45
N MET A 467 10.43 -3.28 9.01
CA MET A 467 11.07 -2.23 9.79
C MET A 467 10.05 -1.14 10.11
N GLY A 468 10.22 -0.47 11.24
CA GLY A 468 9.44 0.70 11.65
C GLY A 468 10.33 1.91 11.88
N LEU A 469 9.72 3.09 11.85
CA LEU A 469 10.38 4.35 12.19
C LEU A 469 9.45 5.19 13.07
N ILE A 470 9.94 5.56 14.25
CA ILE A 470 9.29 6.54 15.11
C ILE A 470 10.16 7.79 15.12
N SER A 471 9.59 8.94 14.77
CA SER A 471 10.26 10.24 14.80
C SER A 471 9.56 11.21 15.75
N GLY A 472 10.32 11.81 16.67
CA GLY A 472 9.87 12.88 17.56
C GLY A 472 9.90 14.25 16.89
N ASN A 473 9.18 15.21 17.47
CA ASN A 473 9.15 16.60 17.00
C ASN A 473 10.48 17.34 17.23
N ASP A 474 11.34 16.80 18.10
CA ASP A 474 12.68 17.32 18.43
C ASP A 474 13.78 16.77 17.49
N GLY A 475 13.40 16.03 16.46
CA GLY A 475 14.33 15.39 15.51
C GLY A 475 14.93 14.07 15.99
N LYS A 476 14.59 13.60 17.20
CA LYS A 476 14.94 12.22 17.61
C LYS A 476 14.21 11.22 16.75
N TYR A 477 14.85 10.09 16.47
CA TYR A 477 14.22 8.98 15.79
C TYR A 477 14.71 7.63 16.33
N ALA A 478 13.87 6.62 16.19
CA ALA A 478 14.16 5.23 16.50
C ALA A 478 13.76 4.34 15.32
N VAL A 479 14.72 3.58 14.79
CA VAL A 479 14.49 2.55 13.77
C VAL A 479 14.21 1.23 14.49
N LEU A 480 13.10 0.59 14.16
CA LEU A 480 12.62 -0.63 14.82
C LEU A 480 12.76 -1.83 13.88
N SER A 481 13.45 -2.88 14.32
CA SER A 481 13.52 -4.16 13.64
C SER A 481 12.37 -5.08 14.08
N ASP A 482 11.73 -5.74 13.12
CA ASP A 482 10.68 -6.73 13.37
C ASP A 482 9.54 -6.18 14.23
N ILE A 483 8.83 -5.19 13.68
CA ILE A 483 7.72 -4.50 14.33
C ILE A 483 6.56 -5.44 14.71
N LEU A 484 5.91 -5.12 15.83
CA LEU A 484 4.62 -5.67 16.24
C LEU A 484 3.48 -5.12 15.37
N GLY A 485 2.25 -5.60 15.58
CA GLY A 485 1.08 -5.02 14.90
C GLY A 485 0.69 -3.62 15.40
N ASP A 486 1.04 -3.30 16.64
CA ASP A 486 0.71 -2.02 17.31
C ASP A 486 1.77 -0.92 17.05
N GLU A 487 2.95 -1.31 16.56
CA GLU A 487 4.11 -0.44 16.29
C GLU A 487 4.17 -0.04 14.80
#